data_AF-A0A6I2VXK8-F1
#
_entry.id   AF-A0A6I2VXK8-F1
#
_cell.length_a   1.000
_cell.length_b   1.000
_cell.length_c   1.000
_cell.angle_alpha   90.00
_cell.angle_beta   90.00
_cell.angle_gamma   90.00
#
_symmetry.space_group_name_H-M   'P 1'
#
loop_
_entity.id
_entity.type
_entity.pdbx_description
1 polymer ?
#
loop_
_entity_poly.entity_id
_entity_poly.type
_entity_poly.pdbx_seq_one_letter_code
_entity_poly.pdbx_strand_id
1 'polypeptide(L)' 'MNRPIPEKAFQAVKEEFSWIAEGGVIRQMEATPQEVQDKDVVSMARIGLRYTPKGFADLRGLIDAINVF' A
#
# COMPACT_ATOMS: atom_id res chain seq x y z
N MET A 1 0.09 -8.44 15.25
CA MET A 1 1.31 -7.71 14.84
C MET A 1 1.15 -7.44 13.36
N ASN A 2 0.90 -6.19 12.97
CA ASN A 2 1.01 -5.77 11.56
C ASN A 2 2.45 -6.03 11.13
N ARG A 3 2.67 -6.66 9.97
CA ARG A 3 4.01 -6.78 9.41
C ARG A 3 4.21 -5.61 8.44
N PRO A 4 4.91 -4.53 8.83
CA PRO A 4 5.17 -3.43 7.91
C PRO A 4 6.07 -3.91 6.76
N ILE A 5 5.90 -3.29 5.59
CA ILE A 5 6.78 -3.54 4.44
C ILE A 5 8.18 -3.08 4.84
N PRO A 6 9.23 -3.91 4.67
CA PRO A 6 10.60 -3.48 4.92
C PRO A 6 10.91 -2.18 4.19
N GLU A 7 11.54 -1.22 4.86
CA GLU A 7 11.71 0.15 4.33
C GLU A 7 12.35 0.18 2.94
N LYS A 8 13.36 -0.68 2.71
CA LYS A 8 14.01 -0.82 1.40
C LYS A 8 13.04 -1.29 0.30
N ALA A 9 12.17 -2.25 0.61
CA ALA A 9 11.16 -2.73 -0.33
C ALA A 9 10.07 -1.68 -0.56
N PHE A 10 9.66 -0.97 0.48
CA PHE A 10 8.69 0.11 0.36
C PHE A 10 9.20 1.27 -0.49
N GLN A 11 10.49 1.62 -0.40
CA GLN A 11 11.08 2.64 -1.27
C GLN A 11 11.08 2.19 -2.74
N ALA A 12 11.38 0.92 -3.03
CA ALA A 12 11.29 0.39 -4.39
C ALA A 12 9.86 0.49 -4.95
N VAL A 13 8.85 0.10 -4.15
CA VAL A 13 7.43 0.26 -4.50
C VAL A 13 7.08 1.74 -4.73
N LYS A 14 7.59 2.65 -3.91
CA LYS A 14 7.37 4.09 -4.11
C LYS A 14 7.97 4.60 -5.41
N GLU A 15 9.21 4.24 -5.71
CA GLU A 15 9.88 4.66 -6.95
C GLU A 15 9.12 4.13 -8.17
N GLU A 16 8.76 2.84 -8.14
CA GLU A 16 8.09 2.17 -9.24
C GLU A 16 6.66 2.67 -9.47
N PHE A 17 5.90 2.98 -8.42
CA PHE A 17 4.47 3.28 -8.51
C PHE A 17 4.10 4.73 -8.14
N SER A 18 5.09 5.61 -7.88
CA SER A 18 4.83 7.03 -7.55
C SER A 18 3.93 7.73 -8.57
N TRP A 19 4.07 7.41 -9.85
CA TRP A 19 3.27 7.99 -10.93
C TRP A 19 1.78 7.62 -10.89
N ILE A 20 1.41 6.52 -10.22
CA ILE A 20 0.02 6.13 -10.00
C ILE A 20 -0.64 7.07 -8.99
N ALA A 21 0.14 7.51 -8.00
CA ALA A 21 -0.35 8.37 -6.94
C ALA A 21 -0.47 9.82 -7.41
N GLU A 22 -1.61 10.45 -7.12
CA GLU A 22 -1.80 11.88 -7.25
C GLU A 22 -0.79 12.60 -6.35
N GLY A 23 0.12 13.36 -6.97
CA GLY A 23 1.22 14.02 -6.28
C GLY A 23 2.36 13.10 -5.83
N GLY A 24 2.42 11.84 -6.28
CA GLY A 24 3.52 10.93 -5.97
C GLY A 24 3.53 10.37 -4.55
N VAL A 25 2.43 10.54 -3.80
CA VAL A 25 2.38 10.23 -2.37
C VAL A 25 1.81 8.84 -2.13
N ILE A 26 2.68 7.90 -1.77
CA ILE A 26 2.34 6.59 -1.20
C ILE A 26 2.91 6.54 0.22
N ARG A 27 2.11 6.13 1.19
CA ARG A 27 2.47 6.07 2.62
C ARG A 27 2.12 4.70 3.19
N GLN A 28 2.98 4.16 4.04
CA GLN A 28 2.57 3.02 4.87
C GLN A 28 1.58 3.50 5.93
N MET A 29 0.61 2.67 6.26
CA MET A 29 -0.35 2.95 7.31
C MET A 29 -0.55 1.71 8.18
N GLU A 30 -1.00 1.94 9.40
CA GLU A 30 -1.40 0.86 10.28
C GLU A 30 -2.83 0.42 9.99
N ALA A 31 -3.19 -0.67 10.64
CA ALA A 31 -4.55 -1.15 10.60
C ALA A 31 -5.54 -0.17 11.21
N THR A 32 -6.65 0.13 10.53
CA THR A 32 -7.67 0.99 11.14
C THR A 32 -8.30 0.30 12.35
N PRO A 33 -8.81 1.05 13.34
CA PRO A 33 -9.45 0.47 14.52
C PRO A 33 -10.60 -0.49 14.17
N GLN A 34 -11.35 -0.21 13.10
CA GLN A 34 -12.43 -1.06 12.60
C GLN A 34 -11.90 -2.40 12.11
N GLU A 35 -10.87 -2.39 11.25
CA GLU A 35 -10.28 -3.63 10.73
C GLU A 35 -9.59 -4.45 11.85
N VAL A 36 -9.06 -3.80 12.89
CA VAL A 36 -8.54 -4.48 14.09
C VAL A 36 -9.67 -5.15 14.87
N GLN A 37 -10.80 -4.46 15.03
CA GLN A 37 -11.99 -4.97 15.71
C GLN A 37 -12.59 -6.19 14.99
N ASP A 38 -12.67 -6.10 13.65
CA ASP A 38 -13.24 -7.14 12.79
C ASP A 38 -12.25 -8.28 12.49
N LYS A 39 -11.00 -8.17 12.97
CA LYS A 39 -9.89 -9.09 12.69
C LYS A 39 -9.64 -9.28 11.19
N ASP A 40 -9.89 -8.24 10.41
CA ASP A 40 -9.82 -8.29 8.95
C ASP A 40 -8.36 -8.19 8.50
N VAL A 41 -7.74 -9.36 8.29
CA VAL A 41 -6.36 -9.54 7.79
C VAL A 41 -5.35 -8.55 8.41
N VAL A 42 -5.43 -8.35 9.73
CA VAL A 42 -4.60 -7.44 10.54
C VAL A 42 -3.11 -7.83 10.61
N SER A 43 -2.71 -8.85 9.86
CA SER A 43 -1.32 -9.26 9.68
C SER A 43 -0.71 -8.67 8.41
N MET A 44 -1.53 -8.23 7.45
CA MET A 44 -1.07 -7.74 6.15
C MET A 44 -0.55 -6.31 6.23
N ALA A 45 0.42 -6.00 5.37
CA ALA A 45 0.89 -4.65 5.16
C ALA A 45 -0.21 -3.75 4.58
N ARG A 46 -0.30 -2.49 5.05
CA ARG A 46 -1.25 -1.51 4.53
C ARG A 46 -0.52 -0.28 3.98
N ILE A 47 -1.00 0.18 2.83
CA ILE A 47 -0.55 1.42 2.22
C ILE A 47 -1.74 2.32 1.91
N GLY A 48 -1.53 3.61 2.10
CA GLY A 48 -2.45 4.66 1.67
C GLY A 48 -1.85 5.44 0.51
N LEU A 49 -2.62 5.61 -0.55
CA LEU A 49 -2.33 6.55 -1.63
C LEU A 49 -3.62 7.21 -2.10
N ARG A 50 -3.48 8.39 -2.71
CA ARG A 50 -4.52 8.97 -3.56
C ARG A 50 -4.10 8.70 -5.00
N TYR A 51 -4.97 8.17 -5.85
CA TYR A 51 -4.65 7.89 -7.25
C TYR A 51 -5.61 8.65 -8.17
N THR A 52 -5.16 8.93 -9.39
CA THR A 52 -6.02 9.52 -10.43
C THR A 52 -6.73 8.42 -11.21
N PRO A 53 -7.85 8.70 -11.91
CA PRO A 53 -8.54 7.69 -12.73
C PRO A 53 -7.63 6.99 -13.75
N LYS A 54 -6.56 7.65 -14.22
CA LYS A 54 -5.56 7.05 -15.11
C LYS A 54 -4.69 5.99 -14.41
N GLY A 55 -4.38 6.20 -13.13
CA GLY A 55 -3.60 5.24 -12.33
C GLY A 55 -4.39 4.02 -11.86
N PHE A 56 -5.72 4.01 -12.05
CA PHE A 56 -6.57 2.90 -11.62
C PHE A 56 -6.21 1.57 -12.29
N ALA A 57 -5.82 1.59 -13.57
CA ALA A 57 -5.45 0.38 -14.31
C ALA A 57 -4.22 -0.32 -13.70
N ASP A 58 -3.30 0.47 -13.15
CA ASP A 58 -2.01 -0.01 -12.67
C ASP A 58 -2.00 -0.29 -11.16
N LEU A 59 -3.09 0.04 -10.45
CA LEU A 59 -3.30 -0.34 -9.04
C LEU A 59 -3.16 -1.84 -8.85
N ARG A 60 -3.54 -2.64 -9.85
CA ARG A 60 -3.41 -4.09 -9.76
C ARG A 60 -1.95 -4.52 -9.61
N GLY A 61 -1.05 -3.89 -10.37
CA GLY A 61 0.40 -4.14 -10.26
C GLY A 61 0.95 -3.74 -8.90
N LEU A 62 0.51 -2.59 -8.37
CA LEU A 62 0.87 -2.12 -7.03
C LEU A 62 0.41 -3.11 -5.94
N ILE A 63 -0.81 -3.60 -6.03
CA ILE A 63 -1.38 -4.58 -5.08
C ILE A 63 -0.56 -5.89 -5.13
N ASP A 64 -0.28 -6.39 -6.33
CA ASP A 64 0.48 -7.63 -6.50
C ASP A 64 1.92 -7.50 -5.99
N ALA A 65 2.56 -6.34 -6.19
CA ALA A 65 3.89 -6.04 -5.67
C ALA A 65 3.94 -5.97 -4.13
N ILE A 66 2.83 -5.65 -3.47
CA ILE A 66 2.75 -5.53 -2.00
C ILE A 66 2.34 -6.85 -1.35
N ASN A 67 1.50 -7.65 -2.02
CA ASN A 67 1.01 -8.93 -1.49
C ASN A 67 2.09 -10.00 -1.30
N VAL A 68 3.33 -9.76 -1.74
CA VAL A 68 4.47 -10.68 -1.53
C VAL A 68 5.11 -10.54 -0.14
N PHE A 69 4.70 -9.55 0.67
CA PHE A 69 5.24 -9.24 2.00
C PHE A 69 4.30 -9.68 3.14
#